data_AF-A0A357ARB3-F1
#
_entry.id   AF-A0A357ARB3-F1
#
_cell.length_a   1.000
_cell.length_b   1.000
_cell.length_c   1.000
_cell.angle_alpha   90.00
_cell.angle_beta   90.00
_cell.angle_gamma   90.00
#
_symmetry.space_group_name_H-M   'P 1'
#
loop_
_entity.id
_entity.type
_entity.pdbx_description
1 polymer ?
#
loop_
_entity_poly.entity_id
_entity_poly.type
_entity_poly.pdbx_seq_one_letter_code
_entity_poly.pdbx_strand_id
1 'polypeptide(L)'
;MPGKEMPMQNGINEKVYVNKLFVVCHYMHQISVVLAYLIEVIKKVRSFNYFLPILIMVAITMILEGVVYAGDKESTYLRHIGAIGNVVVYAYILFTAVNPLIFTIIFPMSALVIMFKDNNFTLIQSVGMIILNVIDVGRKVATGVTGQEIEQVELQVLVLSLYASFLFIATNIINKFNTNNVQSIKEGQERFKNALDNMMTVSKDMTTSIDSISREVEELRKYTDETMSAMGEVSDGINQTANAVSQQLERTEVIQKNVESVKEVSEGIVESMRNATNDVRTGSEKIKVLIDKGVVTDKAGAKVVRELSDLSRHTEKMQDIVSIITGVASQTSLLSLNASIEAARAGEAGRGFAVVASEISKLAGQTSKATDNITELIDDVSDKLDGVIKSINKLMDSNKEQNECAEDAASSFKKITAVTSEVNNKAVQLEEVVKQLADADAAIVESIQTISAISEEVSAHSSETLGASERNKDIADRVGKHIDNLKIDADKLREVNYKR
;
A
#
# COMPACT_ATOMS: atom_id res chain seq x y z
N MET A 1 -45.64 31.24 -3.68
CA MET A 1 -46.47 32.05 -4.60
C MET A 1 -46.89 31.14 -5.75
N PRO A 2 -48.19 30.86 -5.95
CA PRO A 2 -48.63 30.06 -7.08
C PRO A 2 -48.47 30.92 -8.34
N GLY A 3 -47.63 30.46 -9.26
CA GLY A 3 -47.40 31.11 -10.54
C GLY A 3 -48.67 31.05 -11.37
N LYS A 4 -49.21 32.23 -11.69
CA LYS A 4 -50.33 32.47 -12.60
C LYS A 4 -50.23 31.57 -13.83
N GLU A 5 -51.25 30.75 -14.06
CA GLU A 5 -51.56 30.23 -15.38
C GLU A 5 -51.58 31.42 -16.37
N MET A 6 -50.73 31.37 -17.38
CA MET A 6 -50.86 32.24 -18.55
C MET A 6 -52.22 31.92 -19.19
N PRO A 7 -53.13 32.90 -19.35
CA PRO A 7 -54.35 32.65 -20.08
C PRO A 7 -53.96 32.28 -21.52
N MET A 8 -54.30 31.05 -21.92
CA MET A 8 -54.24 30.62 -23.31
C MET A 8 -54.83 31.72 -24.18
N GLN A 9 -54.05 32.19 -25.16
CA GLN A 9 -54.51 33.11 -26.19
C GLN A 9 -55.88 32.66 -26.67
N ASN A 10 -56.88 33.54 -26.51
CA ASN A 10 -58.14 33.47 -27.23
C ASN A 10 -57.79 33.47 -28.72
N GLY A 11 -57.59 32.29 -29.28
CA GLY A 11 -57.32 32.09 -30.69
C GLY A 11 -58.48 32.71 -31.44
N ILE A 12 -58.22 33.82 -32.12
CA ILE A 12 -59.19 34.42 -33.02
C ILE A 12 -59.53 33.34 -34.04
N ASN A 13 -60.76 32.83 -33.98
CA ASN A 13 -61.22 31.88 -34.98
C ASN A 13 -61.22 32.60 -36.33
N GLU A 14 -60.24 32.27 -37.16
CA GLU A 14 -59.94 32.97 -38.41
C GLU A 14 -61.17 33.02 -39.31
N LYS A 15 -61.95 31.94 -39.37
CA LYS A 15 -63.18 31.87 -40.16
C LYS A 15 -64.24 32.83 -39.64
N VAL A 16 -64.49 32.85 -38.32
CA VAL A 16 -65.46 33.77 -37.70
C VAL A 16 -65.04 35.23 -37.94
N TYR A 17 -63.75 35.52 -37.83
CA TYR A 17 -63.22 36.86 -38.03
C TYR A 17 -63.34 37.32 -39.49
N VAL A 18 -62.94 36.46 -40.44
CA VAL A 18 -63.06 36.73 -41.89
C VAL A 18 -64.53 36.90 -42.28
N ASN A 19 -65.41 36.02 -41.82
CA ASN A 19 -66.85 36.10 -42.10
C ASN A 19 -67.48 37.38 -41.53
N LYS A 20 -67.10 37.78 -40.31
CA LYS A 20 -67.57 39.03 -39.71
C LYS A 20 -67.16 40.24 -40.55
N LEU A 21 -65.89 40.32 -40.93
CA LEU A 21 -65.38 41.47 -41.68
C LEU A 21 -66.00 41.50 -43.09
N PHE A 22 -66.16 40.34 -43.72
CA PHE A 22 -66.82 40.21 -45.02
C PHE A 22 -68.24 40.79 -44.99
N VAL A 23 -69.08 40.41 -44.01
CA VAL A 23 -70.46 40.92 -43.89
C VAL A 23 -70.48 42.43 -43.69
N VAL A 24 -69.64 42.96 -42.80
CA VAL A 24 -69.57 44.41 -42.54
C VAL A 24 -69.15 45.17 -43.81
N CYS A 25 -68.10 44.73 -44.49
CA CYS A 25 -67.63 45.38 -45.71
C CYS A 25 -68.63 45.25 -46.86
N HIS A 26 -69.28 44.09 -47.00
CA HIS A 26 -70.31 43.86 -48.01
C HIS A 26 -71.51 44.78 -47.77
N TYR A 27 -71.99 44.89 -46.53
CA TYR A 27 -73.07 45.81 -46.16
C TYR A 27 -72.70 47.27 -46.44
N MET A 28 -71.49 47.70 -46.07
CA MET A 28 -71.00 49.05 -46.37
C MET A 28 -71.01 49.34 -47.87
N HIS A 29 -70.58 48.37 -48.69
CA HIS A 29 -70.61 48.51 -50.13
C HIS A 29 -72.05 48.61 -50.66
N GLN A 30 -72.92 47.70 -50.25
CA GLN A 30 -74.32 47.67 -50.71
C GLN A 30 -75.08 48.95 -50.33
N ILE A 31 -74.89 49.45 -49.11
CA ILE A 31 -75.45 50.74 -48.67
C ILE A 31 -74.90 51.88 -49.53
N SER A 32 -73.61 51.87 -49.86
CA SER A 32 -72.99 52.88 -50.73
C SER A 32 -73.60 52.87 -52.13
N VAL A 33 -73.87 51.69 -52.70
CA VAL A 33 -74.56 51.54 -53.99
C VAL A 33 -75.98 52.12 -53.90
N VAL A 34 -76.76 51.77 -52.88
CA VAL A 34 -78.12 52.30 -52.70
C VAL A 34 -78.12 53.82 -52.57
N LEU A 35 -77.22 54.40 -51.76
CA LEU A 35 -77.10 55.85 -51.58
C LEU A 35 -76.72 56.56 -52.88
N ALA A 36 -75.77 56.02 -53.65
CA ALA A 36 -75.36 56.59 -54.93
C ALA A 36 -76.55 56.68 -55.91
N TYR A 37 -77.36 55.62 -56.01
CA TYR A 37 -78.54 55.61 -56.90
C TYR A 37 -79.72 56.43 -56.35
N LEU A 38 -79.88 56.53 -55.04
CA LEU A 38 -80.87 57.43 -54.43
C LEU A 38 -80.59 58.89 -54.78
N ILE A 39 -79.31 59.30 -54.76
CA ILE A 39 -78.89 60.64 -55.17
C ILE A 39 -79.25 60.91 -56.64
N GLU A 40 -79.10 59.92 -57.54
CA GLU A 40 -79.51 60.06 -58.94
C GLU A 40 -81.03 60.25 -59.11
N VAL A 41 -81.84 59.60 -58.28
CA VAL A 41 -83.31 59.81 -58.25
C VAL A 41 -83.65 61.21 -57.73
N ILE A 42 -83.00 61.67 -56.64
CA ILE A 42 -83.22 63.01 -56.08
C ILE A 42 -82.85 64.11 -57.10
N LYS A 43 -81.77 63.91 -57.86
CA LYS A 43 -81.35 64.80 -58.95
C LYS A 43 -82.27 64.75 -60.18
N LYS A 44 -83.32 63.92 -60.15
CA LYS A 44 -84.24 63.64 -61.27
C LYS A 44 -83.55 63.10 -62.53
N VAL A 45 -82.35 62.54 -62.38
CA VAL A 45 -81.59 61.91 -63.48
C VAL A 45 -82.20 60.53 -63.80
N ARG A 46 -82.80 59.86 -62.81
CA ARG A 46 -83.48 58.57 -62.96
C ARG A 46 -84.87 58.55 -62.31
N SER A 47 -85.74 57.68 -62.83
CA SER A 47 -87.07 57.46 -62.28
C SER A 47 -87.01 56.58 -61.02
N PHE A 48 -87.98 56.76 -60.13
CA PHE A 48 -88.12 55.92 -58.94
C PHE A 48 -88.31 54.43 -59.29
N ASN A 49 -88.98 54.14 -60.42
CA ASN A 49 -89.21 52.77 -60.91
C ASN A 49 -87.91 52.03 -61.25
N TYR A 50 -86.83 52.74 -61.58
CA TYR A 50 -85.50 52.17 -61.82
C TYR A 50 -84.75 51.84 -60.52
N PHE A 51 -84.96 52.65 -59.49
CA PHE A 51 -84.29 52.49 -58.20
C PHE A 51 -84.90 51.37 -57.34
N LEU A 52 -86.23 51.18 -57.42
CA LEU A 52 -86.95 50.22 -56.59
C LEU A 52 -86.43 48.77 -56.71
N PRO A 53 -86.11 48.23 -57.90
CA PRO A 53 -85.53 46.89 -58.02
C PRO A 53 -84.12 46.76 -57.40
N ILE A 54 -83.28 47.78 -57.49
CA ILE A 54 -81.95 47.80 -56.85
C ILE A 54 -82.11 47.72 -55.34
N LEU A 55 -83.01 48.54 -54.77
CA LEU A 55 -83.29 48.56 -53.34
C LEU A 55 -83.75 47.18 -52.84
N ILE A 56 -84.62 46.50 -53.59
CA ILE A 56 -85.12 45.16 -53.26
C ILE A 56 -84.01 44.11 -53.35
N MET A 57 -83.22 44.07 -54.43
CA MET A 57 -82.13 43.09 -54.59
C MET A 57 -81.04 43.23 -53.52
N VAL A 58 -80.70 44.48 -53.18
CA VAL A 58 -79.77 44.79 -52.09
C VAL A 58 -80.33 44.33 -50.75
N ALA A 59 -81.59 44.66 -50.44
CA ALA A 59 -82.22 44.26 -49.20
C ALA A 59 -82.29 42.73 -49.05
N ILE A 60 -82.65 42.01 -50.12
CA ILE A 60 -82.69 40.53 -50.13
C ILE A 60 -81.30 39.97 -49.83
N THR A 61 -80.26 40.47 -50.50
CA THR A 61 -78.90 39.98 -50.32
C THR A 61 -78.41 40.23 -48.88
N MET A 62 -78.62 41.43 -48.35
CA MET A 62 -78.23 41.78 -46.98
C MET A 62 -78.98 40.93 -45.95
N ILE A 63 -80.29 40.72 -46.10
CA ILE A 63 -81.09 39.89 -45.18
C ILE A 63 -80.60 38.44 -45.21
N LEU A 64 -80.40 37.85 -46.39
CA LEU A 64 -79.92 36.48 -46.53
C LEU A 64 -78.55 36.28 -45.87
N GLU A 65 -77.62 37.21 -46.10
CA GLU A 65 -76.32 37.20 -45.43
C GLU A 65 -76.44 37.34 -43.91
N GLY A 66 -77.30 38.24 -43.44
CA GLY A 66 -77.51 38.49 -42.01
C GLY A 66 -78.07 37.27 -41.30
N VAL A 67 -79.04 36.59 -41.91
CA VAL A 67 -79.63 35.35 -41.38
C VAL A 67 -78.60 34.23 -41.33
N VAL A 68 -77.83 34.02 -42.41
CA VAL A 68 -76.80 32.98 -42.44
C VAL A 68 -75.70 33.26 -41.44
N TYR A 69 -75.24 34.51 -41.32
CA TYR A 69 -74.23 34.89 -40.35
C TYR A 69 -74.71 34.77 -38.89
N ALA A 70 -75.98 35.09 -38.62
CA ALA A 70 -76.58 34.95 -37.29
C ALA A 70 -76.77 33.47 -36.90
N GLY A 71 -77.09 32.61 -37.87
CA GLY A 71 -77.27 31.17 -37.67
C GLY A 71 -75.96 30.40 -37.50
N ASP A 72 -74.98 30.63 -38.38
CA ASP A 72 -73.66 30.01 -38.32
C ASP A 72 -72.57 31.00 -38.74
N LYS A 73 -71.80 31.46 -37.74
CA LYS A 73 -70.71 32.43 -37.93
C LYS A 73 -69.51 31.87 -38.70
N GLU A 74 -69.40 30.55 -38.84
CA GLU A 74 -68.35 29.87 -39.61
C GLU A 74 -68.81 29.42 -40.99
N SER A 75 -70.07 29.64 -41.32
CA SER A 75 -70.69 29.14 -42.55
C SER A 75 -69.90 29.52 -43.79
N THR A 76 -69.53 28.51 -44.58
CA THR A 76 -68.91 28.70 -45.89
C THR A 76 -69.90 29.19 -46.94
N TYR A 77 -71.21 29.12 -46.68
CA TYR A 77 -72.24 29.63 -47.60
C TYR A 77 -72.28 31.15 -47.63
N LEU A 78 -71.82 31.82 -46.57
CA LEU A 78 -71.85 33.28 -46.44
C LEU A 78 -71.13 33.98 -47.59
N ARG A 79 -69.93 33.50 -47.97
CA ARG A 79 -69.16 34.04 -49.09
C ARG A 79 -69.87 33.85 -50.43
N HIS A 80 -70.57 32.73 -50.61
CA HIS A 80 -71.30 32.44 -51.86
C HIS A 80 -72.55 33.31 -51.98
N ILE A 81 -73.32 33.46 -50.90
CA ILE A 81 -74.53 34.30 -50.87
C ILE A 81 -74.16 35.75 -51.20
N GLY A 82 -73.11 36.29 -50.59
CA GLY A 82 -72.68 37.66 -50.86
C GLY A 82 -72.10 37.87 -52.24
N ALA A 83 -71.23 36.96 -52.70
CA ALA A 83 -70.70 37.05 -54.06
C ALA A 83 -71.82 36.97 -55.11
N ILE A 84 -72.76 36.02 -54.98
CA ILE A 84 -73.87 35.85 -55.92
C ILE A 84 -74.82 37.03 -55.86
N GLY A 85 -75.24 37.46 -54.66
CA GLY A 85 -76.14 38.60 -54.50
C GLY A 85 -75.53 39.88 -55.07
N ASN A 86 -74.24 40.12 -54.85
CA ASN A 86 -73.54 41.23 -55.46
C ASN A 86 -73.46 41.15 -57.00
N VAL A 87 -73.19 39.96 -57.55
CA VAL A 87 -73.18 39.73 -59.00
C VAL A 87 -74.56 39.99 -59.61
N VAL A 88 -75.65 39.61 -58.92
CA VAL A 88 -77.03 39.88 -59.36
C VAL A 88 -77.35 41.38 -59.35
N VAL A 89 -77.03 42.08 -58.26
CA VAL A 89 -77.20 43.54 -58.15
C VAL A 89 -76.38 44.25 -59.23
N TYR A 90 -75.14 43.83 -59.44
CA TYR A 90 -74.26 44.36 -60.47
C TYR A 90 -74.80 44.12 -61.88
N ALA A 91 -75.28 42.92 -62.20
CA ALA A 91 -75.85 42.60 -63.51
C ALA A 91 -77.06 43.49 -63.83
N TYR A 92 -77.96 43.69 -62.87
CA TYR A 92 -79.10 44.58 -63.05
C TYR A 92 -78.65 46.02 -63.32
N ILE A 93 -77.74 46.54 -62.51
CA ILE A 93 -77.20 47.89 -62.65
C ILE A 93 -76.49 48.07 -64.00
N LEU A 94 -75.68 47.10 -64.41
CA LEU A 94 -74.91 47.14 -65.65
C LEU A 94 -75.81 47.20 -66.89
N PHE A 95 -76.84 46.35 -66.97
CA PHE A 95 -77.70 46.29 -68.15
C PHE A 95 -78.65 47.48 -68.31
N THR A 96 -78.96 48.15 -67.22
CA THR A 96 -80.03 49.14 -67.21
C THR A 96 -79.49 50.57 -67.18
N ALA A 97 -78.19 50.76 -66.98
CA ALA A 97 -77.61 52.07 -66.86
C ALA A 97 -76.91 52.61 -68.12
N VAL A 98 -76.76 53.93 -68.15
CA VAL A 98 -76.22 54.70 -69.29
C VAL A 98 -74.80 55.22 -69.03
N ASN A 99 -74.34 55.21 -67.77
CA ASN A 99 -73.02 55.72 -67.41
C ASN A 99 -71.92 54.66 -67.68
N PRO A 100 -70.89 54.98 -68.50
CA PRO A 100 -69.83 54.02 -68.83
C PRO A 100 -68.93 53.64 -67.66
N LEU A 101 -68.94 54.39 -66.55
CA LEU A 101 -68.12 54.11 -65.36
C LEU A 101 -68.75 53.10 -64.39
N ILE A 102 -69.89 52.50 -64.72
CA ILE A 102 -70.64 51.65 -63.78
C ILE A 102 -69.94 50.34 -63.43
N PHE A 103 -69.09 49.83 -64.31
CA PHE A 103 -68.29 48.66 -64.01
C PHE A 103 -67.38 48.84 -62.78
N THR A 104 -67.08 50.09 -62.38
CA THR A 104 -66.24 50.39 -61.21
C THR A 104 -66.85 49.91 -59.88
N ILE A 105 -68.16 49.72 -59.82
CA ILE A 105 -68.87 49.22 -58.63
C ILE A 105 -68.40 47.80 -58.27
N ILE A 106 -67.97 47.00 -59.24
CA ILE A 106 -67.59 45.61 -58.96
C ILE A 106 -66.25 45.49 -58.22
N PHE A 107 -65.36 46.50 -58.30
CA PHE A 107 -64.01 46.39 -57.75
C PHE A 107 -63.98 46.17 -56.23
N PRO A 108 -64.62 46.99 -55.37
CA PRO A 108 -64.50 46.82 -53.93
C PRO A 108 -64.98 45.45 -53.44
N MET A 109 -66.00 44.88 -54.10
CA MET A 109 -66.59 43.61 -53.69
C MET A 109 -65.74 42.41 -54.07
N SER A 110 -65.18 42.44 -55.27
CA SER A 110 -64.28 41.41 -55.74
C SER A 110 -62.97 41.40 -54.94
N ALA A 111 -62.53 42.55 -54.42
CA ALA A 111 -61.42 42.60 -53.47
C ALA A 111 -61.71 41.82 -52.17
N LEU A 112 -62.96 41.82 -51.69
CA LEU A 112 -63.33 41.09 -50.46
C LEU A 112 -63.19 39.56 -50.60
N VAL A 113 -63.23 39.04 -51.83
CA VAL A 113 -63.07 37.61 -52.08
C VAL A 113 -61.68 37.09 -51.71
N ILE A 114 -60.64 37.94 -51.79
CA ILE A 114 -59.26 37.59 -51.40
C ILE A 114 -59.19 37.12 -49.94
N MET A 115 -60.05 37.66 -49.06
CA MET A 115 -60.04 37.34 -47.64
C MET A 115 -60.27 35.86 -47.34
N PHE A 116 -60.96 35.15 -48.22
CA PHE A 116 -61.23 33.71 -48.07
C PHE A 116 -60.04 32.83 -48.47
N LYS A 117 -58.99 33.42 -49.07
CA LYS A 117 -57.75 32.74 -49.47
C LYS A 117 -57.99 31.50 -50.33
N ASP A 118 -59.08 31.48 -51.10
CA ASP A 118 -59.55 30.34 -51.87
C ASP A 118 -59.42 30.64 -53.37
N ASN A 119 -58.39 30.07 -53.99
CA ASN A 119 -58.09 30.29 -55.40
C ASN A 119 -59.25 29.90 -56.33
N ASN A 120 -59.96 28.80 -56.02
CA ASN A 120 -61.06 28.31 -56.84
C ASN A 120 -62.23 29.29 -56.76
N PHE A 121 -62.54 29.76 -55.55
CA PHE A 121 -63.59 30.73 -55.33
C PHE A 121 -63.31 32.08 -56.02
N THR A 122 -62.07 32.60 -55.90
CA THR A 122 -61.65 33.83 -56.60
C THR A 122 -61.73 33.69 -58.12
N LEU A 123 -61.33 32.53 -58.67
CA LEU A 123 -61.39 32.28 -60.10
C LEU A 123 -62.83 32.28 -60.63
N ILE A 124 -63.73 31.54 -59.98
CA ILE A 124 -65.15 31.46 -60.36
C ILE A 124 -65.79 32.84 -60.37
N GLN A 125 -65.55 33.64 -59.33
CA GLN A 125 -66.11 34.98 -59.20
C GLN A 125 -65.53 35.94 -60.26
N SER A 126 -64.22 35.84 -60.53
CA SER A 126 -63.54 36.65 -61.54
C SER A 126 -64.04 36.37 -62.96
N VAL A 127 -64.18 35.09 -63.31
CA VAL A 127 -64.73 34.67 -64.61
C VAL A 127 -66.19 35.10 -64.74
N GLY A 128 -66.99 34.94 -63.69
CA GLY A 128 -68.40 35.37 -63.68
C GLY A 128 -68.57 36.87 -63.95
N MET A 129 -67.71 37.71 -63.37
CA MET A 129 -67.70 39.14 -63.67
C MET A 129 -67.38 39.44 -65.14
N ILE A 130 -66.33 38.83 -65.69
CA ILE A 130 -65.92 39.06 -67.08
C ILE A 130 -67.06 38.64 -68.01
N ILE A 131 -67.68 37.48 -67.78
CA ILE A 131 -68.81 37.00 -68.59
C ILE A 131 -69.97 38.01 -68.58
N LEU A 132 -70.37 38.54 -67.42
CA LEU A 132 -71.45 39.54 -67.35
C LEU A 132 -71.14 40.81 -68.14
N ASN A 133 -69.87 41.25 -68.11
CA ASN A 133 -69.45 42.41 -68.87
C ASN A 133 -69.41 42.11 -70.38
N VAL A 134 -68.94 40.93 -70.80
CA VAL A 134 -69.00 40.49 -72.20
C VAL A 134 -70.45 40.43 -72.70
N ILE A 135 -71.40 39.99 -71.87
CA ILE A 135 -72.83 39.99 -72.21
C ILE A 135 -73.36 41.43 -72.40
N ASP A 136 -72.99 42.37 -71.51
CA ASP A 136 -73.40 43.78 -71.66
C ASP A 136 -72.82 44.42 -72.93
N VAL A 137 -71.57 44.08 -73.26
CA VAL A 137 -70.93 44.48 -74.52
C VAL A 137 -71.72 43.96 -75.72
N GLY A 138 -72.05 42.66 -75.73
CA GLY A 138 -72.85 42.06 -76.81
C GLY A 138 -74.21 42.72 -76.98
N ARG A 139 -74.87 43.08 -75.87
CA ARG A 139 -76.13 43.83 -75.86
C ARG A 139 -75.98 45.22 -76.49
N LYS A 140 -74.95 45.98 -76.10
CA LYS A 140 -74.66 47.31 -76.64
C LYS A 140 -74.41 47.22 -78.15
N VAL A 141 -73.56 46.29 -78.60
CA VAL A 141 -73.28 46.02 -80.03
C VAL A 141 -74.56 45.74 -80.82
N ALA A 142 -75.48 44.93 -80.28
CA ALA A 142 -76.74 44.60 -80.94
C ALA A 142 -77.73 45.78 -81.09
N THR A 143 -77.61 46.84 -80.27
CA THR A 143 -78.49 48.02 -80.30
C THR A 143 -78.01 49.17 -81.20
N GLY A 144 -76.86 49.02 -81.87
CA GLY A 144 -76.29 50.02 -82.78
C GLY A 144 -75.41 51.04 -82.04
N VAL A 145 -74.09 50.80 -82.05
CA VAL A 145 -73.10 51.51 -81.21
C VAL A 145 -72.41 52.62 -81.99
N THR A 146 -72.17 53.76 -81.35
CA THR A 146 -71.33 54.85 -81.90
C THR A 146 -69.85 54.61 -81.61
N GLY A 147 -68.91 55.08 -82.46
CA GLY A 147 -67.48 54.77 -82.34
C GLY A 147 -66.86 55.08 -80.95
N GLN A 148 -67.40 56.06 -80.23
CA GLN A 148 -66.96 56.46 -78.89
C GLN A 148 -67.32 55.45 -77.77
N GLU A 149 -68.39 54.67 -77.95
CA GLU A 149 -68.83 53.64 -76.99
C GLU A 149 -68.03 52.33 -77.13
N ILE A 150 -67.43 52.08 -78.31
CA ILE A 150 -66.55 50.93 -78.56
C ILE A 150 -65.23 51.07 -77.78
N GLU A 151 -64.63 52.27 -77.77
CA GLU A 151 -63.39 52.55 -77.02
C GLU A 151 -63.59 52.33 -75.50
N GLN A 152 -64.74 52.71 -74.96
CA GLN A 152 -65.06 52.55 -73.53
C GLN A 152 -65.24 51.08 -73.15
N VAL A 153 -65.86 50.29 -74.03
CA VAL A 153 -66.05 48.85 -73.87
C VAL A 153 -64.72 48.10 -73.89
N GLU A 154 -63.81 48.45 -74.81
CA GLU A 154 -62.47 47.86 -74.89
C GLU A 154 -61.69 48.11 -73.60
N LEU A 155 -61.72 49.36 -73.10
CA LEU A 155 -61.08 49.73 -71.84
C LEU A 155 -61.69 48.98 -70.64
N GLN A 156 -63.01 48.83 -70.58
CA GLN A 156 -63.71 48.10 -69.51
C GLN A 156 -63.29 46.63 -69.45
N VAL A 157 -63.28 45.92 -70.59
CA VAL A 157 -62.87 44.51 -70.65
C VAL A 157 -61.40 44.35 -70.28
N LEU A 158 -60.52 45.25 -70.76
CA LEU A 158 -59.10 45.23 -70.44
C LEU A 158 -58.85 45.44 -68.94
N VAL A 159 -59.45 46.48 -68.35
CA VAL A 159 -59.27 46.83 -66.93
C VAL A 159 -59.83 45.73 -66.02
N LEU A 160 -60.98 45.14 -66.34
CA LEU A 160 -61.56 44.05 -65.56
C LEU A 160 -60.75 42.75 -65.68
N SER A 161 -60.22 42.45 -66.87
CA SER A 161 -59.34 41.28 -67.07
C SER A 161 -58.04 41.43 -66.30
N LEU A 162 -57.44 42.63 -66.33
CA LEU A 162 -56.25 42.95 -65.53
C LEU A 162 -56.54 42.82 -64.03
N TYR A 163 -57.66 43.37 -63.57
CA TYR A 163 -58.07 43.31 -62.18
C TYR A 163 -58.33 41.88 -61.70
N ALA A 164 -59.04 41.06 -62.48
CA ALA A 164 -59.25 39.64 -62.22
C ALA A 164 -57.92 38.88 -62.10
N SER A 165 -56.97 39.15 -63.01
CA SER A 165 -55.64 38.54 -62.96
C SER A 165 -54.89 38.89 -61.67
N PHE A 166 -54.97 40.15 -61.22
CA PHE A 166 -54.35 40.61 -59.99
C PHE A 166 -54.99 39.98 -58.75
N LEU A 167 -56.32 39.87 -58.70
CA LEU A 167 -57.01 39.19 -57.60
C LEU A 167 -56.61 37.72 -57.49
N PHE A 168 -56.50 37.02 -58.62
CA PHE A 168 -56.09 35.62 -58.63
C PHE A 168 -54.64 35.44 -58.18
N ILE A 169 -53.71 36.26 -58.70
CA ILE A 169 -52.30 36.25 -58.29
C ILE A 169 -52.17 36.57 -56.79
N ALA A 170 -52.87 37.61 -56.30
CA ALA A 170 -52.85 38.00 -54.90
C ALA A 170 -53.36 36.87 -53.99
N THR A 171 -54.48 36.23 -54.34
CA THR A 171 -55.04 35.10 -53.58
C THR A 171 -54.06 33.93 -53.55
N ASN A 172 -53.44 33.60 -54.68
CA ASN A 172 -52.51 32.49 -54.78
C ASN A 172 -51.23 32.71 -53.94
N ILE A 173 -50.67 33.92 -53.95
CA ILE A 173 -49.51 34.28 -53.12
C ILE A 173 -49.86 34.16 -51.63
N ILE A 174 -51.02 34.70 -51.21
CA ILE A 174 -51.46 34.67 -49.81
C ILE A 174 -51.68 33.23 -49.34
N ASN A 175 -52.32 32.38 -50.16
CA ASN A 175 -52.56 30.98 -49.80
C ASN A 175 -51.26 30.17 -49.69
N LYS A 176 -50.32 30.37 -50.64
CA LYS A 176 -49.00 29.73 -50.61
C LYS A 176 -48.17 30.18 -49.41
N PHE A 177 -48.17 31.47 -49.10
CA PHE A 177 -47.47 32.02 -47.93
C PHE A 177 -48.03 31.45 -46.61
N ASN A 178 -49.36 31.38 -46.49
CA ASN A 178 -50.02 30.82 -45.31
C ASN A 178 -49.66 29.35 -45.09
N THR A 179 -49.68 28.54 -46.15
CA THR A 179 -49.34 27.10 -46.08
C THR A 179 -47.89 26.91 -45.65
N ASN A 180 -46.96 27.66 -46.25
CA ASN A 180 -45.54 27.58 -45.91
C ASN A 180 -45.25 27.99 -44.45
N ASN A 181 -45.91 29.04 -43.94
CA ASN A 181 -45.73 29.48 -42.55
C ASN A 181 -46.25 28.46 -41.54
N VAL A 182 -47.40 27.83 -41.81
CA VAL A 182 -47.92 26.77 -40.94
C VAL A 182 -46.97 25.57 -40.92
N GLN A 183 -46.42 25.20 -42.07
CA GLN A 183 -45.46 24.11 -42.18
C GLN A 183 -44.15 24.41 -41.42
N SER A 184 -43.56 25.60 -41.58
CA SER A 184 -42.32 25.98 -40.91
C SER A 184 -42.46 26.06 -39.38
N ILE A 185 -43.64 26.48 -38.88
CA ILE A 185 -43.95 26.47 -37.45
C ILE A 185 -44.00 25.02 -36.93
N LYS A 186 -44.64 24.10 -37.66
CA LYS A 186 -44.70 22.68 -37.26
C LYS A 186 -43.32 22.03 -37.21
N GLU A 187 -42.50 22.25 -38.24
CA GLU A 187 -41.13 21.74 -38.28
C GLU A 187 -40.26 22.33 -37.15
N GLY A 188 -40.43 23.61 -36.84
CA GLY A 188 -39.79 24.26 -35.71
C GLY A 188 -40.20 23.66 -34.36
N GLN A 189 -41.48 23.36 -34.17
CA GLN A 189 -42.00 22.70 -32.96
C GLN A 189 -41.45 21.27 -32.81
N GLU A 190 -41.39 20.51 -33.90
CA GLU A 190 -40.85 19.14 -33.88
C GLU A 190 -39.35 19.12 -33.55
N ARG A 191 -38.56 20.01 -34.15
CA ARG A 191 -37.13 20.16 -33.81
C ARG A 191 -36.94 20.56 -32.36
N PHE A 192 -37.76 21.48 -31.84
CA PHE A 192 -37.71 21.88 -30.45
C PHE A 192 -38.04 20.72 -29.51
N LYS A 193 -39.07 19.93 -29.84
CA LYS A 193 -39.43 18.72 -29.09
C LYS A 193 -38.28 17.71 -29.05
N ASN A 194 -37.65 17.43 -30.20
CA ASN A 194 -36.53 16.49 -30.27
C ASN A 194 -35.30 16.99 -29.49
N ALA A 195 -35.02 18.29 -29.51
CA ALA A 195 -33.95 18.89 -28.72
C ALA A 195 -34.21 18.76 -27.20
N LEU A 196 -35.46 18.92 -26.76
CA LEU A 196 -35.84 18.70 -25.36
C LEU A 196 -35.69 17.23 -24.95
N ASP A 197 -36.11 16.29 -25.80
CA ASP A 197 -36.01 14.85 -25.51
C ASP A 197 -34.55 14.39 -25.38
N ASN A 198 -33.68 14.87 -26.28
CA ASN A 198 -32.24 14.65 -26.19
C ASN A 198 -31.66 15.27 -24.91
N MET A 199 -32.08 16.49 -24.54
CA MET A 199 -31.63 17.15 -23.32
C MET A 199 -32.05 16.38 -22.05
N MET A 200 -33.25 15.77 -22.05
CA MET A 200 -33.69 14.90 -20.96
C MET A 200 -32.87 13.62 -20.85
N THR A 201 -32.59 12.98 -21.98
CA THR A 201 -31.79 11.75 -22.00
C THR A 201 -30.39 12.04 -21.45
N VAL A 202 -29.74 13.11 -21.92
CA VAL A 202 -28.44 13.56 -21.40
C VAL A 202 -28.51 13.90 -19.91
N SER A 203 -29.55 14.59 -19.45
CA SER A 203 -29.74 14.89 -18.01
C SER A 203 -29.88 13.63 -17.15
N LYS A 204 -30.59 12.61 -17.65
CA LYS A 204 -30.74 11.31 -16.97
C LYS A 204 -29.42 10.53 -16.90
N ASP A 205 -28.69 10.47 -18.01
CA ASP A 205 -27.39 9.80 -18.08
C ASP A 205 -26.35 10.51 -17.21
N MET A 206 -26.41 11.85 -17.16
CA MET A 206 -25.60 12.68 -16.28
C MET A 206 -25.89 12.37 -14.81
N THR A 207 -27.16 12.27 -14.42
CA THR A 207 -27.55 11.91 -13.03
C THR A 207 -27.01 10.53 -12.64
N THR A 208 -27.09 9.56 -13.55
CA THR A 208 -26.56 8.21 -13.33
C THR A 208 -25.05 8.21 -13.17
N SER A 209 -24.34 8.98 -14.01
CA SER A 209 -22.89 9.17 -13.91
C SER A 209 -22.47 9.85 -12.60
N ILE A 210 -23.21 10.90 -12.18
CA ILE A 210 -23.00 11.60 -10.91
C ILE A 210 -23.10 10.64 -9.72
N ASP A 211 -24.14 9.79 -9.69
CA ASP A 211 -24.31 8.80 -8.63
C ASP A 211 -23.22 7.72 -8.63
N SER A 212 -22.62 7.39 -9.79
CA SER A 212 -21.47 6.48 -9.87
C SER A 212 -20.20 7.12 -9.32
N ILE A 213 -19.87 8.33 -9.78
CA ILE A 213 -18.69 9.07 -9.32
C ILE A 213 -18.79 9.36 -7.82
N SER A 214 -19.99 9.64 -7.31
CA SER A 214 -20.20 9.85 -5.87
C SER A 214 -19.83 8.64 -5.02
N ARG A 215 -20.06 7.41 -5.52
CA ARG A 215 -19.67 6.19 -4.83
C ARG A 215 -18.16 5.98 -4.89
N GLU A 216 -17.56 6.20 -6.05
CA GLU A 216 -16.10 6.09 -6.23
C GLU A 216 -15.33 7.08 -5.34
N VAL A 217 -15.84 8.31 -5.17
CA VAL A 217 -15.26 9.31 -4.27
C VAL A 217 -15.36 8.88 -2.80
N GLU A 218 -16.47 8.26 -2.40
CA GLU A 218 -16.64 7.77 -1.04
C GLU A 218 -15.73 6.56 -0.75
N GLU A 219 -15.58 5.65 -1.72
CA GLU A 219 -14.57 4.59 -1.63
C GLU A 219 -13.15 5.14 -1.56
N LEU A 220 -12.82 6.16 -2.37
CA LEU A 220 -11.52 6.82 -2.33
C LEU A 220 -11.23 7.43 -0.94
N ARG A 221 -12.22 8.09 -0.31
CA ARG A 221 -12.09 8.60 1.06
C ARG A 221 -11.78 7.48 2.04
N LYS A 222 -12.54 6.39 1.97
CA LYS A 222 -12.35 5.23 2.84
C LYS A 222 -10.95 4.64 2.70
N TYR A 223 -10.48 4.37 1.47
CA TYR A 223 -9.13 3.85 1.24
C TYR A 223 -8.03 4.82 1.67
N THR A 224 -8.28 6.13 1.55
CA THR A 224 -7.36 7.16 2.03
C THR A 224 -7.25 7.13 3.55
N ASP A 225 -8.36 7.05 4.27
CA ASP A 225 -8.38 6.96 5.74
C ASP A 225 -7.72 5.64 6.22
N GLU A 226 -7.98 4.51 5.55
CA GLU A 226 -7.30 3.23 5.82
C GLU A 226 -5.78 3.33 5.60
N THR A 227 -5.35 3.98 4.51
CA THR A 227 -3.93 4.21 4.22
C THR A 227 -3.28 5.07 5.30
N MET A 228 -3.95 6.14 5.75
CA MET A 228 -3.45 6.99 6.83
C MET A 228 -3.31 6.22 8.15
N SER A 229 -4.30 5.38 8.48
CA SER A 229 -4.24 4.52 9.67
C SER A 229 -3.08 3.53 9.60
N ALA A 230 -2.91 2.86 8.45
CA ALA A 230 -1.80 1.94 8.23
C ALA A 230 -0.44 2.63 8.32
N MET A 231 -0.31 3.86 7.81
CA MET A 231 0.92 4.63 7.97
C MET A 231 1.17 5.05 9.43
N GLY A 232 0.12 5.28 10.23
CA GLY A 232 0.25 5.46 11.67
C GLY A 232 0.87 4.23 12.35
N GLU A 233 0.39 3.04 12.02
CA GLU A 233 0.97 1.79 12.53
C GLU A 233 2.43 1.58 12.09
N VAL A 234 2.76 1.95 10.85
CA VAL A 234 4.15 1.94 10.35
C VAL A 234 5.03 2.88 11.18
N SER A 235 4.55 4.09 11.49
CA SER A 235 5.28 5.05 12.33
C SER A 235 5.53 4.51 13.74
N ASP A 236 4.54 3.88 14.35
CA ASP A 236 4.70 3.21 15.65
C ASP A 236 5.71 2.06 15.57
N GLY A 237 5.66 1.25 14.50
CA GLY A 237 6.62 0.18 14.23
C GLY A 237 8.06 0.68 14.08
N ILE A 238 8.26 1.82 13.43
CA ILE A 238 9.58 2.48 13.33
C ILE A 238 10.08 2.90 14.71
N ASN A 239 9.23 3.52 15.54
CA ASN A 239 9.61 3.91 16.90
C ASN A 239 10.01 2.70 17.76
N GLN A 240 9.28 1.58 17.64
CA GLN A 240 9.65 0.33 18.30
C GLN A 240 10.99 -0.20 17.78
N THR A 241 11.21 -0.14 16.47
CA THR A 241 12.47 -0.57 15.84
C THR A 241 13.66 0.29 16.32
N ALA A 242 13.49 1.61 16.41
CA ALA A 242 14.51 2.52 16.93
C ALA A 242 14.90 2.19 18.38
N ASN A 243 13.91 1.90 19.23
CA ASN A 243 14.16 1.46 20.60
C ASN A 243 14.90 0.11 20.65
N ALA A 244 14.52 -0.84 19.81
CA ALA A 244 15.18 -2.14 19.72
C ALA A 244 16.63 -2.01 19.23
N VAL A 245 16.88 -1.14 18.25
CA VAL A 245 18.22 -0.78 17.76
C VAL A 245 19.07 -0.21 18.90
N SER A 246 18.54 0.75 19.67
CA SER A 246 19.27 1.34 20.79
C SER A 246 19.62 0.31 21.87
N GLN A 247 18.68 -0.59 22.21
CA GLN A 247 18.96 -1.68 23.17
C GLN A 247 19.97 -2.67 22.62
N GLN A 248 19.94 -2.95 21.33
CA GLN A 248 20.88 -3.88 20.71
C GLN A 248 22.31 -3.30 20.71
N LEU A 249 22.47 -1.99 20.50
CA LEU A 249 23.77 -1.31 20.60
C LEU A 249 24.37 -1.43 22.00
N GLU A 250 23.57 -1.21 23.04
CA GLU A 250 24.00 -1.38 24.45
C GLU A 250 24.47 -2.82 24.70
N ARG A 251 23.74 -3.81 24.16
CA ARG A 251 24.13 -5.22 24.30
C ARG A 251 25.43 -5.55 23.59
N THR A 252 25.65 -5.03 22.37
CA THR A 252 26.92 -5.21 21.66
C THR A 252 28.09 -4.56 22.40
N GLU A 253 27.90 -3.39 23.01
CA GLU A 253 28.94 -2.76 23.83
C GLU A 253 29.34 -3.65 25.03
N VAL A 254 28.36 -4.27 25.69
CA VAL A 254 28.61 -5.26 26.75
C VAL A 254 29.36 -6.48 26.22
N ILE A 255 29.02 -6.97 25.02
CA ILE A 255 29.72 -8.09 24.38
C ILE A 255 31.18 -7.71 24.12
N GLN A 256 31.47 -6.53 23.56
CA GLN A 256 32.84 -6.06 23.32
C GLN A 256 33.67 -6.02 24.60
N LYS A 257 33.09 -5.52 25.68
CA LYS A 257 33.75 -5.50 26.99
C LYS A 257 34.06 -6.92 27.50
N ASN A 258 33.13 -7.85 27.31
CA ASN A 258 33.32 -9.24 27.72
C ASN A 258 34.38 -9.93 26.85
N VAL A 259 34.40 -9.67 25.54
CA VAL A 259 35.44 -10.17 24.61
C VAL A 259 36.83 -9.72 25.07
N GLU A 260 37.00 -8.44 25.40
CA GLU A 260 38.29 -7.91 25.88
C GLU A 260 38.66 -8.54 27.24
N SER A 261 37.70 -8.72 28.14
CA SER A 261 37.95 -9.36 29.44
C SER A 261 38.37 -10.82 29.29
N VAL A 262 37.74 -11.59 28.38
CA VAL A 262 38.12 -12.99 28.13
C VAL A 262 39.51 -13.06 27.50
N LYS A 263 39.85 -12.12 26.61
CA LYS A 263 41.19 -12.01 26.02
C LYS A 263 42.25 -11.81 27.09
N GLU A 264 42.08 -10.83 27.99
CA GLU A 264 43.01 -10.57 29.10
C GLU A 264 43.19 -11.80 30.01
N VAL A 265 42.09 -12.48 30.33
CA VAL A 265 42.14 -13.71 31.13
C VAL A 265 42.88 -14.83 30.39
N SER A 266 42.68 -14.97 29.08
CA SER A 266 43.37 -15.98 28.25
C SER A 266 44.88 -15.75 28.22
N GLU A 267 45.32 -14.51 28.02
CA GLU A 267 46.73 -14.12 28.08
C GLU A 267 47.33 -14.44 29.47
N GLY A 268 46.59 -14.15 30.54
CA GLY A 268 46.98 -14.49 31.92
C GLY A 268 47.11 -16.00 32.16
N ILE A 269 46.25 -16.82 31.54
CA ILE A 269 46.36 -18.28 31.59
C ILE A 269 47.64 -18.74 30.90
N VAL A 270 47.94 -18.26 29.68
CA VAL A 270 49.16 -18.64 28.94
C VAL A 270 50.41 -18.36 29.77
N GLU A 271 50.51 -17.18 30.38
CA GLU A 271 51.65 -16.83 31.23
C GLU A 271 51.73 -17.72 32.50
N SER A 272 50.59 -17.98 33.15
CA SER A 272 50.53 -18.89 34.30
C SER A 272 50.98 -20.31 33.95
N MET A 273 50.57 -20.81 32.77
CA MET A 273 50.96 -22.14 32.28
C MET A 273 52.44 -22.21 31.92
N ARG A 274 53.02 -21.12 31.42
CA ARG A 274 54.46 -21.01 31.18
C ARG A 274 55.26 -21.14 32.47
N ASN A 275 54.83 -20.44 33.52
CA ASN A 275 55.45 -20.51 34.84
C ASN A 275 55.32 -21.92 35.45
N ALA A 276 54.12 -22.50 35.42
CA ALA A 276 53.88 -23.88 35.89
C ALA A 276 54.75 -24.91 35.15
N THR A 277 54.93 -24.76 33.84
CA THR A 277 55.80 -25.64 33.04
C THR A 277 57.26 -25.54 33.48
N ASN A 278 57.74 -24.33 33.81
CA ASN A 278 59.09 -24.14 34.32
C ASN A 278 59.28 -24.76 35.72
N ASP A 279 58.31 -24.59 36.62
CA ASP A 279 58.34 -25.16 37.96
C ASP A 279 58.33 -26.68 37.93
N VAL A 280 57.51 -27.28 37.08
CA VAL A 280 57.46 -28.74 36.86
C VAL A 280 58.79 -29.25 36.30
N ARG A 281 59.41 -28.53 35.36
CA ARG A 281 60.73 -28.87 34.84
C ARG A 281 61.79 -28.87 35.96
N THR A 282 61.85 -27.81 36.76
CA THR A 282 62.77 -27.73 37.90
C THR A 282 62.49 -28.81 38.95
N GLY A 283 61.22 -29.11 39.23
CA GLY A 283 60.82 -30.20 40.12
C GLY A 283 61.30 -31.57 39.61
N SER A 284 61.09 -31.84 38.31
CA SER A 284 61.55 -33.08 37.67
C SER A 284 63.07 -33.21 37.68
N GLU A 285 63.82 -32.12 37.47
CA GLU A 285 65.28 -32.11 37.57
C GLU A 285 65.76 -32.46 39.00
N LYS A 286 65.13 -31.87 40.03
CA LYS A 286 65.45 -32.15 41.43
C LYS A 286 65.16 -33.60 41.82
N ILE A 287 64.04 -34.18 41.37
CA ILE A 287 63.72 -35.60 41.60
C ILE A 287 64.74 -36.52 40.93
N LYS A 288 65.18 -36.20 39.71
CA LYS A 288 66.23 -36.98 39.04
C LYS A 288 67.52 -37.01 39.87
N VAL A 289 67.93 -35.86 40.41
CA VAL A 289 69.09 -35.77 41.32
C VAL A 289 68.87 -36.60 42.58
N LEU A 290 67.65 -36.63 43.14
CA LEU A 290 67.32 -37.43 44.32
C LEU A 290 67.49 -38.93 44.06
N ILE A 291 66.98 -39.42 42.92
CA ILE A 291 67.14 -40.82 42.49
C ILE A 291 68.63 -41.17 42.30
N ASP A 292 69.38 -40.30 41.60
CA ASP A 292 70.82 -40.50 41.39
C ASP A 292 71.59 -40.57 42.72
N LYS A 293 71.21 -39.74 43.72
CA LYS A 293 71.79 -39.78 45.06
C LYS A 293 71.40 -41.04 45.83
N GLY A 294 70.17 -41.52 45.69
CA GLY A 294 69.73 -42.80 46.27
C GLY A 294 70.57 -43.97 45.79
N VAL A 295 70.89 -44.04 44.49
CA VAL A 295 71.79 -45.07 43.93
C VAL A 295 73.21 -45.01 44.53
N VAL A 296 73.72 -43.80 44.80
CA VAL A 296 75.02 -43.61 45.45
C VAL A 296 74.97 -44.11 46.90
N THR A 297 73.89 -43.80 47.63
CA THR A 297 73.68 -44.26 49.02
C THR A 297 73.61 -45.79 49.09
N ASP A 298 72.89 -46.44 48.17
CA ASP A 298 72.82 -47.92 48.11
C ASP A 298 74.19 -48.56 47.89
N LYS A 299 74.99 -48.01 46.96
CA LYS A 299 76.37 -48.49 46.71
C LYS A 299 77.26 -48.32 47.93
N ALA A 300 77.12 -47.21 48.65
CA ALA A 300 77.87 -46.96 49.88
C ALA A 300 77.44 -47.93 50.99
N GLY A 301 76.14 -48.12 51.20
CA GLY A 301 75.59 -49.08 52.16
C GLY A 301 76.07 -50.51 51.90
N ALA A 302 75.97 -50.98 50.65
CA ALA A 302 76.44 -52.31 50.25
C ALA A 302 77.96 -52.49 50.39
N LYS A 303 78.74 -51.42 50.31
CA LYS A 303 80.18 -51.45 50.61
C LYS A 303 80.42 -51.61 52.12
N VAL A 304 79.72 -50.82 52.95
CA VAL A 304 79.83 -50.89 54.41
C VAL A 304 79.42 -52.26 54.94
N VAL A 305 78.32 -52.85 54.44
CA VAL A 305 77.90 -54.21 54.82
C VAL A 305 78.99 -55.24 54.53
N ARG A 306 79.66 -55.15 53.37
CA ARG A 306 80.77 -56.06 53.02
C ARG A 306 81.96 -55.90 53.96
N GLU A 307 82.40 -54.66 54.22
CA GLU A 307 83.52 -54.38 55.12
C GLU A 307 83.23 -54.85 56.55
N LEU A 308 82.00 -54.66 57.05
CA LEU A 308 81.59 -55.16 58.36
C LEU A 308 81.47 -56.69 58.41
N SER A 309 81.01 -57.33 57.33
CA SER A 309 80.97 -58.80 57.24
C SER A 309 82.38 -59.39 57.25
N ASP A 310 83.32 -58.75 56.55
CA ASP A 310 84.73 -59.15 56.59
C ASP A 310 85.31 -58.96 58.00
N LEU A 311 84.96 -57.88 58.71
CA LEU A 311 85.38 -57.63 60.08
C LEU A 311 84.76 -58.64 61.07
N SER A 312 83.51 -59.02 60.88
CA SER A 312 82.84 -60.09 61.64
C SER A 312 83.61 -61.41 61.52
N ARG A 313 84.01 -61.78 60.28
CA ARG A 313 84.83 -62.98 60.04
C ARG A 313 86.22 -62.88 60.67
N HIS A 314 86.83 -61.70 60.73
CA HIS A 314 88.09 -61.51 61.47
C HIS A 314 87.89 -61.67 62.99
N THR A 315 86.75 -61.24 63.51
CA THR A 315 86.37 -61.36 64.93
C THR A 315 86.18 -62.84 65.31
N GLU A 316 85.47 -63.63 64.48
CA GLU A 316 85.37 -65.09 64.65
C GLU A 316 86.75 -65.77 64.68
N LYS A 317 87.65 -65.41 63.75
CA LYS A 317 89.02 -65.94 63.75
C LYS A 317 89.80 -65.55 65.01
N MET A 318 89.59 -64.35 65.56
CA MET A 318 90.21 -63.96 66.82
C MET A 318 89.69 -64.82 67.97
N GLN A 319 88.41 -65.16 67.97
CA GLN A 319 87.81 -66.04 68.96
C GLN A 319 88.39 -67.46 68.91
N ASP A 320 88.60 -68.00 67.71
CA ASP A 320 89.28 -69.28 67.51
C ASP A 320 90.71 -69.26 68.08
N ILE A 321 91.47 -68.19 67.81
CA ILE A 321 92.84 -68.02 68.32
C ILE A 321 92.85 -67.95 69.86
N VAL A 322 91.94 -67.18 70.45
CA VAL A 322 91.83 -67.03 71.91
C VAL A 322 91.43 -68.35 72.56
N SER A 323 90.54 -69.13 71.94
CA SER A 323 90.19 -70.48 72.38
C SER A 323 91.40 -71.41 72.40
N ILE A 324 92.24 -71.38 71.35
CA ILE A 324 93.50 -72.14 71.30
C ILE A 324 94.45 -71.71 72.42
N ILE A 325 94.64 -70.40 72.65
CA ILE A 325 95.52 -69.88 73.71
C ILE A 325 95.00 -70.31 75.09
N THR A 326 93.69 -70.26 75.31
CA THR A 326 93.05 -70.74 76.55
C THR A 326 93.31 -72.24 76.74
N GLY A 327 93.20 -73.03 75.68
CA GLY A 327 93.57 -74.44 75.68
C GLY A 327 95.04 -74.70 76.02
N VAL A 328 95.96 -73.92 75.44
CA VAL A 328 97.41 -73.98 75.74
C VAL A 328 97.69 -73.57 77.19
N ALA A 329 97.04 -72.52 77.69
CA ALA A 329 97.17 -72.07 79.07
C ALA A 329 96.68 -73.15 80.06
N SER A 330 95.53 -73.78 79.78
CA SER A 330 95.02 -74.89 80.58
C SER A 330 95.95 -76.11 80.56
N GLN A 331 96.48 -76.47 79.39
CA GLN A 331 97.48 -77.55 79.27
C GLN A 331 98.78 -77.23 80.01
N THR A 332 99.26 -75.99 79.93
CA THR A 332 100.46 -75.51 80.62
C THR A 332 100.26 -75.52 82.14
N SER A 333 99.08 -75.12 82.61
CA SER A 333 98.69 -75.21 84.01
C SER A 333 98.73 -76.67 84.50
N LEU A 334 98.13 -77.60 83.74
CA LEU A 334 98.18 -79.04 84.03
C LEU A 334 99.62 -79.61 84.02
N LEU A 335 100.45 -79.24 83.04
CA LEU A 335 101.85 -79.65 82.98
C LEU A 335 102.64 -79.14 84.18
N SER A 336 102.44 -77.88 84.54
CA SER A 336 103.12 -77.23 85.67
C SER A 336 102.66 -77.79 87.01
N LEU A 337 101.40 -78.21 87.12
CA LEU A 337 100.87 -78.91 88.29
C LEU A 337 101.53 -80.29 88.42
N ASN A 338 101.59 -81.06 87.33
CA ASN A 338 102.28 -82.35 87.31
C ASN A 338 103.78 -82.21 87.66
N ALA A 339 104.45 -81.19 87.12
CA ALA A 339 105.84 -80.89 87.44
C ALA A 339 106.02 -80.46 88.91
N SER A 340 105.09 -79.69 89.47
CA SER A 340 105.10 -79.31 90.90
C SER A 340 104.92 -80.53 91.81
N ILE A 341 104.04 -81.46 91.44
CA ILE A 341 103.83 -82.73 92.15
C ILE A 341 105.10 -83.57 92.13
N GLU A 342 105.74 -83.75 90.97
CA GLU A 342 106.95 -84.57 90.85
C GLU A 342 108.17 -83.92 91.51
N ALA A 343 108.26 -82.57 91.49
CA ALA A 343 109.26 -81.82 92.24
C ALA A 343 109.08 -81.94 93.76
N ALA A 344 107.84 -81.99 94.26
CA ALA A 344 107.56 -82.29 95.67
C ALA A 344 107.95 -83.73 96.04
N ARG A 345 107.83 -84.66 95.08
CA ARG A 345 108.19 -86.09 95.21
C ARG A 345 109.70 -86.32 95.31
N ALA A 346 110.51 -85.48 94.65
CA ALA A 346 111.97 -85.51 94.69
C ALA A 346 112.58 -84.90 95.98
N GLY A 347 111.78 -84.41 96.93
CA GLY A 347 112.24 -83.91 98.22
C GLY A 347 113.15 -82.68 98.11
N GLU A 348 114.24 -82.63 98.89
CA GLU A 348 115.16 -81.48 98.91
C GLU A 348 115.82 -81.20 97.54
N ALA A 349 116.06 -82.22 96.72
CA ALA A 349 116.66 -82.07 95.38
C ALA A 349 115.72 -81.40 94.36
N GLY A 350 114.40 -81.46 94.57
CA GLY A 350 113.37 -80.90 93.68
C GLY A 350 112.93 -79.48 94.01
N ARG A 351 113.42 -78.89 95.10
CA ARG A 351 112.91 -77.62 95.66
C ARG A 351 113.01 -76.43 94.68
N GLY A 352 114.09 -76.35 93.89
CA GLY A 352 114.23 -75.34 92.84
C GLY A 352 113.25 -75.54 91.67
N PHE A 353 112.99 -76.79 91.28
CA PHE A 353 112.01 -77.15 90.24
C PHE A 353 110.57 -76.86 90.69
N ALA A 354 110.23 -77.08 91.96
CA ALA A 354 108.90 -76.80 92.50
C ALA A 354 108.57 -75.29 92.44
N VAL A 355 109.54 -74.42 92.73
CA VAL A 355 109.36 -72.95 92.62
C VAL A 355 109.08 -72.54 91.17
N VAL A 356 109.85 -73.08 90.21
CA VAL A 356 109.65 -72.80 88.78
C VAL A 356 108.28 -73.31 88.32
N ALA A 357 107.89 -74.52 88.70
CA ALA A 357 106.61 -75.11 88.33
C ALA A 357 105.41 -74.34 88.92
N SER A 358 105.51 -73.84 90.16
CA SER A 358 104.49 -72.96 90.75
C SER A 358 104.38 -71.61 90.04
N GLU A 359 105.50 -71.01 89.61
CA GLU A 359 105.48 -69.75 88.87
C GLU A 359 104.89 -69.93 87.46
N ILE A 360 105.18 -71.07 86.79
CA ILE A 360 104.55 -71.44 85.51
C ILE A 360 103.03 -71.64 85.69
N SER A 361 102.59 -72.29 86.75
CA SER A 361 101.14 -72.47 87.03
C SER A 361 100.43 -71.14 87.23
N LYS A 362 101.06 -70.22 87.95
CA LYS A 362 100.55 -68.86 88.17
C LYS A 362 100.49 -68.05 86.88
N LEU A 363 101.54 -68.11 86.05
CA LEU A 363 101.56 -67.50 84.71
C LEU A 363 100.46 -68.07 83.82
N ALA A 364 100.27 -69.39 83.79
CA ALA A 364 99.21 -70.05 83.05
C ALA A 364 97.80 -69.60 83.52
N GLY A 365 97.59 -69.46 84.83
CA GLY A 365 96.35 -68.92 85.39
C GLY A 365 96.12 -67.44 85.05
N GLN A 366 97.17 -66.63 85.01
CA GLN A 366 97.09 -65.24 84.53
C GLN A 366 96.76 -65.17 83.03
N THR A 367 97.37 -66.03 82.22
CA THR A 367 97.05 -66.14 80.79
C THR A 367 95.60 -66.54 80.57
N SER A 368 95.07 -67.52 81.32
CA SER A 368 93.66 -67.93 81.24
C SER A 368 92.70 -66.77 81.56
N LYS A 369 92.96 -66.03 82.65
CA LYS A 369 92.14 -64.85 82.98
C LYS A 369 92.23 -63.75 81.92
N ALA A 370 93.40 -63.55 81.33
CA ALA A 370 93.58 -62.59 80.26
C ALA A 370 92.82 -63.00 78.99
N THR A 371 92.82 -64.29 78.64
CA THR A 371 92.05 -64.81 77.51
C THR A 371 90.54 -64.76 77.76
N ASP A 372 90.06 -64.97 78.98
CA ASP A 372 88.65 -64.80 79.34
C ASP A 372 88.20 -63.35 79.10
N ASN A 373 88.96 -62.37 79.60
CA ASN A 373 88.69 -60.94 79.36
C ASN A 373 88.73 -60.57 77.87
N ILE A 374 89.67 -61.13 77.09
CA ILE A 374 89.72 -60.91 75.64
C ILE A 374 88.49 -61.52 74.96
N THR A 375 88.01 -62.68 75.42
CA THR A 375 86.81 -63.33 74.89
C THR A 375 85.58 -62.45 75.09
N GLU A 376 85.37 -61.92 76.31
CA GLU A 376 84.27 -60.97 76.57
C GLU A 376 84.34 -59.72 75.67
N LEU A 377 85.54 -59.17 75.43
CA LEU A 377 85.72 -58.04 74.52
C LEU A 377 85.42 -58.39 73.05
N ILE A 378 85.81 -59.58 72.60
CA ILE A 378 85.51 -60.08 71.25
C ILE A 378 84.00 -60.29 71.08
N ASP A 379 83.33 -60.84 72.09
CA ASP A 379 81.88 -61.03 72.10
C ASP A 379 81.14 -59.69 72.03
N ASP A 380 81.51 -58.70 72.85
CA ASP A 380 80.90 -57.35 72.76
C ASP A 380 81.14 -56.72 71.39
N VAL A 381 82.35 -56.82 70.82
CA VAL A 381 82.63 -56.33 69.46
C VAL A 381 81.75 -57.03 68.43
N SER A 382 81.59 -58.36 68.52
CA SER A 382 80.74 -59.15 67.62
C SER A 382 79.27 -58.69 67.69
N ASP A 383 78.74 -58.53 68.89
CA ASP A 383 77.36 -58.06 69.12
C ASP A 383 77.15 -56.63 68.57
N LYS A 384 78.14 -55.74 68.75
CA LYS A 384 78.08 -54.38 68.15
C LYS A 384 78.11 -54.44 66.63
N LEU A 385 78.92 -55.31 66.02
CA LEU A 385 78.99 -55.46 64.56
C LEU A 385 77.64 -55.92 63.99
N ASP A 386 77.00 -56.92 64.60
CA ASP A 386 75.67 -57.39 64.17
C ASP A 386 74.62 -56.27 64.28
N GLY A 387 74.65 -55.48 65.37
CA GLY A 387 73.80 -54.31 65.54
C GLY A 387 73.98 -53.24 64.46
N VAL A 388 75.24 -52.97 64.05
CA VAL A 388 75.54 -52.02 62.96
C VAL A 388 75.08 -52.57 61.62
N ILE A 389 75.30 -53.86 61.32
CA ILE A 389 74.85 -54.51 60.08
C ILE A 389 73.32 -54.41 59.95
N LYS A 390 72.57 -54.74 61.01
CA LYS A 390 71.11 -54.59 61.05
C LYS A 390 70.66 -53.15 60.77
N SER A 391 71.35 -52.17 61.34
CA SER A 391 71.05 -50.75 61.15
C SER A 391 71.30 -50.30 59.70
N ILE A 392 72.38 -50.76 59.07
CA ILE A 392 72.68 -50.45 57.67
C ILE A 392 71.68 -51.13 56.73
N ASN A 393 71.30 -52.38 56.97
CA ASN A 393 70.27 -53.04 56.17
C ASN A 393 68.94 -52.29 56.22
N LYS A 394 68.51 -51.85 57.41
CA LYS A 394 67.31 -51.01 57.56
C LYS A 394 67.44 -49.67 56.81
N LEU A 395 68.63 -49.07 56.80
CA LEU A 395 68.89 -47.84 56.03
C LEU A 395 68.76 -48.10 54.52
N MET A 396 69.27 -49.23 54.02
CA MET A 396 69.15 -49.62 52.62
C MET A 396 67.69 -49.87 52.21
N ASP A 397 66.91 -50.55 53.05
CA ASP A 397 65.48 -50.75 52.81
C ASP A 397 64.71 -49.42 52.75
N SER A 398 64.99 -48.50 53.69
CA SER A 398 64.38 -47.16 53.69
C SER A 398 64.80 -46.33 52.48
N ASN A 399 66.04 -46.46 52.01
CA ASN A 399 66.52 -45.76 50.82
C ASN A 399 65.87 -46.32 49.54
N LYS A 400 65.58 -47.63 49.50
CA LYS A 400 64.81 -48.25 48.42
C LYS A 400 63.38 -47.69 48.35
N GLU A 401 62.67 -47.66 49.48
CA GLU A 401 61.32 -47.06 49.56
C GLU A 401 61.34 -45.58 49.14
N GLN A 402 62.37 -44.83 49.53
CA GLN A 402 62.55 -43.44 49.12
C GLN A 402 62.73 -43.30 47.59
N ASN A 403 63.50 -44.20 46.95
CA ASN A 403 63.68 -44.20 45.50
C ASN A 403 62.38 -44.53 44.76
N GLU A 404 61.61 -45.51 45.23
CA GLU A 404 60.30 -45.86 44.67
C GLU A 404 59.35 -44.65 44.73
N CYS A 405 59.30 -43.94 45.88
CA CYS A 405 58.50 -42.72 46.02
C CYS A 405 58.98 -41.59 45.11
N ALA A 406 60.30 -41.44 44.91
CA ALA A 406 60.86 -40.46 44.00
C ALA A 406 60.53 -40.77 42.52
N GLU A 407 60.51 -42.04 42.12
CA GLU A 407 60.09 -42.47 40.78
C GLU A 407 58.60 -42.17 40.53
N ASP A 408 57.74 -42.41 41.52
CA ASP A 408 56.31 -42.05 41.46
C ASP A 408 56.11 -40.53 41.33
N ALA A 409 56.90 -39.74 42.07
CA ALA A 409 56.91 -38.28 41.93
C ALA A 409 57.36 -37.85 40.53
N ALA A 410 58.38 -38.49 39.94
CA ALA A 410 58.82 -38.24 38.57
C ALA A 410 57.72 -38.54 37.54
N SER A 411 57.01 -39.66 37.72
CA SER A 411 55.86 -40.03 36.89
C SER A 411 54.73 -39.00 36.99
N SER A 412 54.47 -38.50 38.21
CA SER A 412 53.47 -37.45 38.46
C SER A 412 53.85 -36.14 37.77
N PHE A 413 55.11 -35.71 37.82
CA PHE A 413 55.56 -34.53 37.09
C PHE A 413 55.39 -34.67 35.58
N LYS A 414 55.66 -35.84 34.99
CA LYS A 414 55.39 -36.09 33.56
C LYS A 414 53.91 -35.90 33.21
N LYS A 415 52.99 -36.38 34.06
CA LYS A 415 51.55 -36.18 33.86
C LYS A 415 51.18 -34.70 33.96
N ILE A 416 51.73 -33.98 34.94
CA ILE A 416 51.49 -32.53 35.08
C ILE A 416 51.98 -31.79 33.84
N THR A 417 53.17 -32.11 33.30
CA THR A 417 53.66 -31.49 32.05
C THR A 417 52.70 -31.71 30.86
N ALA A 418 52.12 -32.90 30.75
CA ALA A 418 51.16 -33.17 29.68
C ALA A 418 49.89 -32.32 29.84
N VAL A 419 49.36 -32.22 31.06
CA VAL A 419 48.19 -31.40 31.37
C VAL A 419 48.49 -29.91 31.17
N THR A 420 49.68 -29.43 31.57
CA THR A 420 50.02 -28.01 31.39
C THR A 420 50.12 -27.64 29.92
N SER A 421 50.67 -28.52 29.10
CA SER A 421 50.71 -28.36 27.64
C SER A 421 49.31 -28.35 27.02
N GLU A 422 48.42 -29.24 27.47
CA GLU A 422 47.03 -29.27 26.99
C GLU A 422 46.28 -27.99 27.32
N VAL A 423 46.39 -27.48 28.56
CA VAL A 423 45.75 -26.22 28.96
C VAL A 423 46.30 -25.04 28.16
N ASN A 424 47.61 -24.99 27.91
CA ASN A 424 48.21 -23.96 27.06
C ASN A 424 47.63 -23.98 25.64
N ASN A 425 47.50 -25.17 25.03
CA ASN A 425 46.90 -25.29 23.69
C ASN A 425 45.43 -24.85 23.68
N LYS A 426 44.65 -25.18 24.73
CA LYS A 426 43.27 -24.72 24.87
C LYS A 426 43.17 -23.20 25.04
N ALA A 427 44.11 -22.57 25.74
CA ALA A 427 44.16 -21.12 25.87
C ALA A 427 44.43 -20.45 24.50
N VAL A 428 45.35 -20.99 23.69
CA VAL A 428 45.58 -20.50 22.32
C VAL A 428 44.34 -20.67 21.43
N GLN A 429 43.63 -21.79 21.54
CA GLN A 429 42.35 -21.98 20.82
C GLN A 429 41.28 -20.99 21.28
N LEU A 430 41.24 -20.66 22.58
CA LEU A 430 40.32 -19.67 23.12
C LEU A 430 40.57 -18.28 22.51
N GLU A 431 41.83 -17.88 22.31
CA GLU A 431 42.17 -16.62 21.62
C GLU A 431 41.57 -16.55 20.21
N GLU A 432 41.58 -17.66 19.45
CA GLU A 432 40.97 -17.72 18.12
C GLU A 432 39.45 -17.56 18.19
N VAL A 433 38.79 -18.23 19.14
CA VAL A 433 37.34 -18.10 19.35
C VAL A 433 36.97 -16.68 19.77
N VAL A 434 37.74 -16.06 20.65
CA VAL A 434 37.54 -14.67 21.10
C VAL A 434 37.66 -13.71 19.92
N LYS A 435 38.63 -13.92 19.02
CA LYS A 435 38.75 -13.13 17.80
C LYS A 435 37.54 -13.28 16.89
N GLN A 436 37.07 -14.51 16.64
CA GLN A 436 35.87 -14.75 15.85
C GLN A 436 34.63 -14.09 16.46
N LEU A 437 34.52 -14.09 17.79
CA LEU A 437 33.44 -13.43 18.51
C LEU A 437 33.50 -11.90 18.34
N ALA A 438 34.70 -11.31 18.36
CA ALA A 438 34.89 -9.88 18.09
C ALA A 438 34.48 -9.51 16.66
N ASP A 439 34.89 -10.32 15.67
CA ASP A 439 34.53 -10.11 14.26
C ASP A 439 33.00 -10.23 14.05
N ALA A 440 32.37 -11.21 14.70
CA ALA A 440 30.91 -11.39 14.65
C ALA A 440 30.16 -10.22 15.30
N ASP A 441 30.64 -9.72 16.45
CA ASP A 441 30.04 -8.55 17.11
C ASP A 441 30.16 -7.29 16.23
N ALA A 442 31.30 -7.07 15.58
CA ALA A 442 31.47 -5.97 14.63
C ALA A 442 30.47 -6.05 13.45
N ALA A 443 30.22 -7.24 12.91
CA ALA A 443 29.22 -7.46 11.86
C ALA A 443 27.79 -7.20 12.35
N ILE A 444 27.49 -7.50 13.62
CA ILE A 444 26.20 -7.15 14.24
C ILE A 444 26.06 -5.64 14.32
N VAL A 445 27.09 -4.91 14.75
CA VAL A 445 27.07 -3.43 14.80
C VAL A 445 26.80 -2.82 13.42
N GLU A 446 27.45 -3.32 12.37
CA GLU A 446 27.20 -2.88 10.99
C GLU A 446 25.75 -3.16 10.55
N SER A 447 25.23 -4.34 10.90
CA SER A 447 23.83 -4.71 10.61
C SER A 447 22.84 -3.78 11.31
N ILE A 448 23.12 -3.39 12.55
CA ILE A 448 22.31 -2.44 13.31
C ILE A 448 22.32 -1.06 12.63
N GLN A 449 23.48 -0.57 12.19
CA GLN A 449 23.58 0.70 11.46
C GLN A 449 22.74 0.68 10.18
N THR A 450 22.78 -0.44 9.46
CA THR A 450 21.96 -0.64 8.25
C THR A 450 20.47 -0.62 8.58
N ILE A 451 20.03 -1.31 9.64
CA ILE A 451 18.64 -1.29 10.10
C ILE A 451 18.21 0.13 10.49
N SER A 452 19.08 0.89 11.15
CA SER A 452 18.81 2.28 11.51
C SER A 452 18.59 3.14 10.27
N ALA A 453 19.46 3.03 9.27
CA ALA A 453 19.32 3.77 8.01
C ALA A 453 18.03 3.41 7.26
N ILE A 454 17.70 2.12 7.17
CA ILE A 454 16.44 1.65 6.57
C ILE A 454 15.24 2.19 7.35
N SER A 455 15.31 2.21 8.69
CA SER A 455 14.22 2.72 9.52
C SER A 455 13.97 4.21 9.30
N GLU A 456 15.03 5.01 9.12
CA GLU A 456 14.93 6.43 8.75
C GLU A 456 14.28 6.60 7.36
N GLU A 457 14.67 5.79 6.37
CA GLU A 457 14.11 5.83 5.03
C GLU A 457 12.61 5.44 5.02
N VAL A 458 12.24 4.37 5.72
CA VAL A 458 10.83 3.97 5.89
C VAL A 458 10.04 5.06 6.61
N SER A 459 10.62 5.75 7.59
CA SER A 459 9.98 6.90 8.25
C SER A 459 9.73 8.04 7.29
N ALA A 460 10.70 8.39 6.44
CA ALA A 460 10.55 9.44 5.44
C ALA A 460 9.44 9.08 4.43
N HIS A 461 9.44 7.85 3.91
CA HIS A 461 8.43 7.38 2.97
C HIS A 461 7.03 7.28 3.59
N SER A 462 6.92 6.87 4.85
CA SER A 462 5.66 6.87 5.58
C SER A 462 5.10 8.28 5.72
N SER A 463 5.95 9.26 6.08
CA SER A 463 5.56 10.67 6.16
C SER A 463 5.13 11.24 4.80
N GLU A 464 5.82 10.89 3.72
CA GLU A 464 5.45 11.31 2.37
C GLU A 464 4.10 10.71 1.94
N THR A 465 3.86 9.43 2.25
CA THR A 465 2.61 8.72 1.97
C THR A 465 1.44 9.31 2.75
N LEU A 466 1.65 9.70 4.01
CA LEU A 466 0.67 10.44 4.80
C LEU A 466 0.32 11.78 4.14
N GLY A 467 1.32 12.58 3.76
CA GLY A 467 1.08 13.85 3.07
C GLY A 467 0.43 13.72 1.68
N ALA A 468 0.67 12.61 0.96
CA ALA A 468 -0.05 12.28 -0.26
C ALA A 468 -1.51 11.90 0.02
N SER A 469 -1.75 11.12 1.07
CA SER A 469 -3.10 10.70 1.48
C SER A 469 -3.94 11.89 1.95
N GLU A 470 -3.37 12.82 2.73
CA GLU A 470 -4.06 14.06 3.11
C GLU A 470 -4.47 14.90 1.88
N ARG A 471 -3.60 15.00 0.87
CA ARG A 471 -3.94 15.66 -0.40
C ARG A 471 -5.04 14.94 -1.16
N ASN A 472 -5.02 13.60 -1.21
CA ASN A 472 -6.08 12.82 -1.83
C ASN A 472 -7.44 13.03 -1.14
N LYS A 473 -7.44 13.15 0.19
CA LYS A 473 -8.64 13.46 0.97
C LYS A 473 -9.22 14.83 0.61
N ASP A 474 -8.38 15.87 0.53
CA ASP A 474 -8.83 17.22 0.11
C ASP A 474 -9.37 17.21 -1.34
N ILE A 475 -8.72 16.48 -2.25
CA ILE A 475 -9.20 16.31 -3.62
C ILE A 475 -10.56 15.63 -3.63
N ALA A 476 -10.73 14.53 -2.89
CA ALA A 476 -11.99 13.81 -2.79
C ALA A 476 -13.11 14.74 -2.25
N ASP A 477 -12.83 15.56 -1.24
CA ASP A 477 -13.77 16.54 -0.70
C ASP A 477 -14.18 17.60 -1.72
N ARG A 478 -13.23 18.11 -2.51
CA ARG A 478 -13.51 19.05 -3.60
C ARG A 478 -14.32 18.41 -4.72
N VAL A 479 -13.99 17.18 -5.12
CA VAL A 479 -14.75 16.45 -6.14
C VAL A 479 -16.18 16.19 -5.65
N GLY A 480 -16.36 15.80 -4.38
CA GLY A 480 -17.68 15.68 -3.75
C GLY A 480 -18.52 16.95 -3.90
N LYS A 481 -17.94 18.13 -3.61
CA LYS A 481 -18.64 19.42 -3.81
C LYS A 481 -19.01 19.69 -5.28
N HIS A 482 -18.17 19.27 -6.23
CA HIS A 482 -18.48 19.41 -7.65
C HIS A 482 -19.63 18.48 -8.09
N ILE A 483 -19.67 17.25 -7.56
CA ILE A 483 -20.75 16.29 -7.78
C ILE A 483 -22.08 16.86 -7.27
N ASP A 484 -22.11 17.43 -6.08
CA ASP A 484 -23.31 18.05 -5.50
C ASP A 484 -23.85 19.18 -6.40
N ASN A 485 -22.96 20.04 -6.91
CA ASN A 485 -23.35 21.11 -7.83
C ASN A 485 -23.90 20.58 -9.16
N LEU A 486 -23.25 19.56 -9.74
CA LEU A 486 -23.72 18.93 -10.98
C LEU A 486 -25.09 18.26 -10.79
N LYS A 487 -25.34 17.68 -9.60
CA LYS A 487 -26.63 17.08 -9.26
C LYS A 487 -27.74 18.14 -9.23
N ILE A 488 -27.48 19.28 -8.60
CA ILE A 488 -28.40 20.43 -8.59
C ILE A 488 -28.70 20.91 -10.01
N ASP A 489 -27.69 21.01 -10.87
CA ASP A 489 -27.88 21.47 -12.25
C ASP A 489 -28.62 20.44 -13.12
N ALA A 490 -28.39 19.14 -12.91
CA ALA A 490 -29.17 18.07 -13.53
C ALA A 490 -30.66 18.16 -13.15
N ASP A 491 -30.95 18.37 -11.87
CA ASP A 491 -32.31 18.49 -11.34
C ASP A 491 -33.03 19.73 -11.88
N LYS A 492 -32.34 20.87 -11.99
CA LYS A 492 -32.90 22.08 -12.63
C LYS A 492 -33.32 21.83 -14.08
N LEU A 493 -32.50 21.12 -14.87
CA LEU A 493 -32.83 20.77 -16.25
C LEU A 493 -34.09 19.90 -16.32
N ARG A 494 -34.29 19.02 -15.33
CA ARG A 494 -35.49 18.18 -15.22
C ARG A 494 -36.74 18.97 -14.83
N GLU A 495 -36.62 19.95 -13.93
CA GLU A 495 -37.74 20.80 -13.49
C GLU A 495 -38.27 21.72 -14.58
N VAL A 496 -37.42 22.22 -15.48
CA VAL A 496 -37.82 23.11 -16.59
C VAL A 496 -38.87 22.48 -17.50
N ASN A 497 -38.91 21.14 -17.58
CA ASN A 497 -39.89 20.42 -18.40
C ASN A 497 -41.21 20.11 -17.66
N TYR A 498 -41.20 20.05 -16.32
CA TYR A 498 -42.40 19.75 -15.53
C TYR A 498 -43.36 20.93 -15.38
N LYS A 499 -42.90 22.15 -15.70
CA LYS A 499 -43.70 23.40 -15.63
C LYS A 499 -44.35 23.79 -16.96
N ARG A 500 -44.43 22.86 -17.91
CA ARG A 500 -45.17 22.96 -19.18
C ARG A 500 -46.18 21.83 -19.26
#